data_AF-A0A8T3KW34-F1
#
_entry.id   AF-A0A8T3KW34-F1
#
_cell.length_a   1.000
_cell.length_b   1.000
_cell.length_c   1.000
_cell.angle_alpha   90.00
_cell.angle_beta   90.00
_cell.angle_gamma   90.00
#
_symmetry.space_group_name_H-M   'P 1'
#
loop_
_entity.id
_entity.type
_entity.pdbx_description
1 polymer ?
#
loop_
_entity_poly.entity_id
_entity_poly.type
_entity_poly.pdbx_seq_one_letter_code
_entity_poly.pdbx_strand_id
1 'polypeptide(L)'
;MPRRPRVYLPDQPQHVVVRGHNRDPILARHEDFRFLYRCLREASETHGLAVHAWVFMHNHIHLLATPSDADALPRTMQSVGRRYAQFFNRTYHRSGSLWEGRYKSAFAASHGE
;
A
#
# COMPACT_ATOMS: atom_id res chain seq x y z
N MET A 1 20.03 -9.52 -7.55
CA MET A 1 19.93 -8.56 -8.68
C MET A 1 19.87 -7.13 -8.15
N PRO A 2 20.69 -6.20 -8.66
CA PRO A 2 20.59 -4.78 -8.32
C PRO A 2 19.22 -4.25 -8.74
N ARG A 3 18.57 -3.50 -7.84
CA ARG A 3 17.20 -3.01 -8.02
C ARG A 3 17.27 -1.57 -8.52
N ARG A 4 16.49 -1.23 -9.56
CA ARG A 4 16.34 0.17 -9.97
C ARG A 4 15.78 1.02 -8.81
N PRO A 5 16.36 2.19 -8.51
CA PRO A 5 15.79 3.16 -7.59
C PRO A 5 14.38 3.52 -8.04
N ARG A 6 13.50 3.82 -7.08
CA ARG A 6 12.19 4.38 -7.40
C ARG A 6 12.30 5.87 -7.34
N VAL A 7 11.82 6.53 -8.38
CA VAL A 7 11.70 7.97 -8.42
C VAL A 7 10.26 8.29 -8.05
N TYR A 8 10.09 9.02 -6.96
CA TYR A 8 8.82 9.56 -6.52
C TYR A 8 8.89 11.07 -6.70
N LEU A 9 7.95 11.61 -7.46
CA LEU A 9 7.81 13.05 -7.58
C LEU A 9 6.89 13.51 -6.45
N PRO A 10 7.39 14.38 -5.55
CA PRO A 10 6.53 15.10 -4.62
C PRO A 10 5.40 15.81 -5.37
N ASP A 11 4.26 15.97 -4.71
CA ASP A 11 3.11 16.74 -5.18
C ASP A 11 2.41 16.21 -6.45
N GLN A 12 2.91 15.13 -7.05
CA GLN A 12 2.26 14.46 -8.17
C GLN A 12 1.44 13.23 -7.72
N PRO A 13 0.15 13.12 -8.12
CA PRO A 13 -0.65 11.93 -7.84
C PRO A 13 -0.09 10.66 -8.50
N GLN A 14 -0.14 9.56 -7.76
CA GLN A 14 0.37 8.26 -8.18
C GLN A 14 -0.68 7.17 -7.95
N HIS A 15 -0.83 6.29 -8.94
CA HIS A 15 -1.56 5.05 -8.81
C HIS A 15 -0.64 3.97 -8.24
N VAL A 16 -1.00 3.44 -7.08
CA VAL A 16 -0.22 2.45 -6.33
C VAL A 16 -0.99 1.14 -6.26
N VAL A 17 -0.31 0.03 -6.52
CA VAL A 17 -0.89 -1.31 -6.46
C VAL A 17 -0.02 -2.24 -5.63
N VAL A 18 -0.57 -2.87 -4.60
CA VAL A 18 0.12 -3.93 -3.84
C VAL A 18 -0.71 -5.21 -3.85
N ARG A 19 -0.05 -6.35 -4.04
CA ARG A 19 -0.69 -7.66 -4.21
C ARG A 19 -0.24 -8.64 -3.13
N GLY A 20 -1.16 -9.51 -2.72
CA GLY A 20 -0.88 -10.67 -1.90
C GLY A 20 0.00 -11.68 -2.64
N HIS A 21 0.85 -12.38 -1.88
CA HIS A 21 1.68 -13.45 -2.41
C HIS A 21 0.79 -14.55 -3.03
N ASN A 22 1.19 -15.10 -4.18
CA ASN A 22 0.43 -16.10 -4.94
C ASN A 22 -1.02 -15.71 -5.30
N ARG A 23 -1.35 -14.40 -5.26
CA ARG A 23 -2.74 -13.91 -5.38
C ARG A 23 -3.68 -14.44 -4.30
N ASP A 24 -3.14 -14.92 -3.19
CA ASP A 24 -3.89 -15.34 -2.02
C ASP A 24 -4.71 -14.18 -1.45
N PRO A 25 -5.80 -14.49 -0.73
CA PRO A 25 -6.53 -13.49 0.02
C PRO A 25 -5.63 -12.76 1.02
N ILE A 26 -5.68 -11.42 0.95
CA ILE A 26 -5.15 -10.50 1.94
C ILE A 26 -6.28 -9.91 2.81
N LEU A 27 -7.55 -10.10 2.43
CA LEU A 27 -8.74 -9.70 3.19
C LEU A 27 -9.69 -10.90 3.20
N ALA A 28 -9.91 -11.49 4.38
CA ALA A 28 -10.80 -12.63 4.56
C ALA A 28 -12.04 -12.29 5.41
N ARG A 29 -11.95 -11.26 6.26
CA ARG A 29 -13.05 -10.79 7.13
C ARG A 29 -13.15 -9.28 7.17
N HIS A 30 -14.26 -8.73 7.69
CA HIS A 30 -14.45 -7.28 7.78
C HIS A 30 -13.46 -6.61 8.74
N GLU A 31 -12.99 -7.32 9.76
CA GLU A 31 -12.00 -6.82 10.71
C GLU A 31 -10.65 -6.55 10.05
N ASP A 32 -10.31 -7.35 9.03
CA ASP A 32 -9.11 -7.19 8.23
C ASP A 32 -9.13 -5.84 7.51
N PHE A 33 -10.26 -5.52 6.88
CA PHE A 33 -10.48 -4.23 6.22
C PHE A 33 -10.31 -3.08 7.22
N ARG A 34 -10.95 -3.18 8.39
CA ARG A 34 -10.90 -2.13 9.42
C ARG A 34 -9.46 -1.90 9.89
N PHE A 35 -8.72 -2.97 10.12
CA PHE A 35 -7.33 -2.89 10.59
C PHE A 35 -6.39 -2.35 9.50
N LEU A 36 -6.56 -2.79 8.25
CA LEU A 36 -5.81 -2.29 7.10
C LEU A 36 -6.05 -0.79 6.89
N TYR A 37 -7.32 -0.36 6.88
CA TYR A 37 -7.69 1.04 6.74
C TYR A 37 -7.07 1.90 7.85
N ARG A 38 -7.11 1.43 9.10
CA ARG A 38 -6.47 2.11 10.23
C ARG A 38 -4.95 2.24 10.03
N CYS A 39 -4.28 1.18 9.59
CA CYS A 39 -2.85 1.23 9.29
C CYS A 39 -2.54 2.25 8.19
N LEU A 40 -3.35 2.26 7.12
CA LEU A 40 -3.19 3.20 6.01
C LEU A 40 -3.35 4.64 6.49
N ARG A 41 -4.44 4.95 7.19
CA ARG A 41 -4.74 6.30 7.68
C ARG A 41 -3.64 6.85 8.59
N GLU A 42 -3.26 6.09 9.61
CA GLU A 42 -2.23 6.53 10.55
C GLU A 42 -0.87 6.71 9.87
N ALA A 43 -0.49 5.78 8.98
CA ALA A 43 0.78 5.87 8.27
C ALA A 43 0.80 6.96 7.19
N SER A 44 -0.35 7.29 6.59
CA SER A 44 -0.45 8.41 5.66
C SER A 44 -0.32 9.75 6.37
N GLU A 45 -0.97 9.90 7.52
CA GLU A 45 -0.86 11.09 8.37
C GLU A 45 0.57 11.28 8.90
N THR A 46 1.19 10.20 9.39
CA THR A 46 2.54 10.24 9.97
C THR A 46 3.62 10.61 8.95
N HIS A 47 3.43 10.24 7.68
CA HIS A 47 4.48 10.37 6.65
C HIS A 47 4.16 11.35 5.53
N GLY A 48 3.06 12.11 5.63
CA GLY A 48 2.73 13.14 4.62
C GLY A 48 2.26 12.56 3.29
N LEU A 49 1.46 11.49 3.30
CA LEU A 49 0.86 10.95 2.07
C LEU A 49 -0.62 11.37 1.98
N ALA A 50 -0.97 12.24 1.03
CA ALA A 50 -2.38 12.53 0.76
C ALA A 50 -3.00 11.36 -0.02
N VAL A 51 -3.97 10.66 0.57
CA VAL A 51 -4.70 9.55 -0.07
C VAL A 51 -6.03 10.07 -0.61
N HIS A 52 -6.18 10.05 -1.94
CA HIS A 52 -7.36 10.58 -2.64
C HIS A 52 -8.44 9.52 -2.84
N ALA A 53 -8.02 8.29 -3.15
CA ALA A 53 -8.92 7.16 -3.34
C ALA A 53 -8.24 5.85 -3.00
N TRP A 54 -9.02 4.84 -2.64
CA TRP A 54 -8.55 3.48 -2.38
C TRP A 54 -9.59 2.45 -2.80
N VAL A 55 -9.12 1.28 -3.22
CA VAL A 55 -9.93 0.07 -3.45
C VAL A 55 -9.22 -1.10 -2.80
N PHE A 56 -9.92 -1.77 -1.88
CA PHE A 56 -9.42 -2.94 -1.16
C PHE A 56 -10.11 -4.18 -1.73
N MET A 57 -9.43 -4.89 -2.62
CA MET A 57 -9.89 -6.16 -3.16
C MET A 57 -9.39 -7.33 -2.32
N HIS A 58 -9.98 -8.50 -2.51
CA HIS A 58 -9.68 -9.68 -1.71
C HIS A 58 -8.18 -10.04 -1.67
N ASN A 59 -7.42 -9.81 -2.74
CA ASN A 59 -5.99 -10.17 -2.86
C ASN A 59 -5.07 -9.00 -3.25
N HIS A 60 -5.59 -7.77 -3.40
CA HIS A 60 -4.77 -6.61 -3.72
C HIS A 60 -5.43 -5.29 -3.37
N ILE A 61 -4.61 -4.25 -3.29
CA ILE A 61 -5.02 -2.89 -2.93
C ILE A 61 -4.61 -1.95 -4.06
N HIS A 62 -5.51 -1.04 -4.44
CA HIS A 62 -5.22 0.12 -5.26
C HIS A 62 -5.32 1.39 -4.40
N LEU A 63 -4.37 2.31 -4.57
CA LEU A 63 -4.42 3.66 -4.00
C LEU A 63 -4.20 4.68 -5.11
N LEU A 64 -4.89 5.82 -5.02
CA LEU A 64 -4.49 7.06 -5.68
C LEU A 64 -4.02 8.01 -4.59
N ALA A 65 -2.74 8.38 -4.62
CA ALA A 65 -2.14 9.17 -3.55
C ALA A 65 -1.07 10.14 -4.05
N THR A 66 -0.95 11.30 -3.40
CA THR A 66 0.09 12.31 -3.64
C THR A 66 1.05 12.36 -2.45
N PRO A 67 2.34 12.06 -2.64
CA PRO A 67 3.33 12.17 -1.57
C PRO A 67 3.81 13.61 -1.41
N SER A 68 4.00 14.08 -0.16
CA SER A 68 4.58 15.40 0.13
C SER A 68 6.09 15.48 -0.15
N ASP A 69 6.77 14.34 -0.17
CA ASP A 69 8.19 14.23 -0.48
C ASP A 69 8.51 12.88 -1.12
N ALA A 70 9.76 12.67 -1.57
CA ALA A 70 10.16 11.45 -2.27
C ALA A 70 10.09 10.17 -1.40
N ASP A 71 10.05 10.30 -0.07
CA ASP A 71 10.06 9.22 0.90
C ASP A 71 8.68 8.92 1.49
N ALA A 72 7.73 9.85 1.42
CA ALA A 72 6.40 9.74 2.02
C ALA A 72 5.69 8.44 1.62
N LEU A 73 5.56 8.18 0.32
CA LEU A 73 4.92 6.95 -0.18
C LEU A 73 5.70 5.67 0.22
N PRO A 74 7.04 5.57 0.05
CA PRO A 74 7.85 4.49 0.60
C PRO A 74 7.60 4.20 2.08
N ARG A 75 7.66 5.22 2.93
CA ARG A 75 7.52 5.09 4.39
C ARG A 75 6.11 4.65 4.77
N THR A 76 5.08 5.25 4.17
CA THR A 76 3.69 4.82 4.38
C THR A 76 3.49 3.36 4.00
N MET A 77 3.88 2.95 2.78
CA MET A 77 3.66 1.58 2.33
C MET A 77 4.49 0.54 3.11
N GLN A 78 5.69 0.90 3.58
CA GLN A 78 6.48 0.04 4.46
C GLN A 78 5.79 -0.15 5.82
N SER A 79 5.32 0.95 6.42
CA SER A 79 4.60 0.92 7.70
C SER A 79 3.32 0.08 7.62
N VAL A 80 2.47 0.35 6.61
CA VAL A 80 1.25 -0.41 6.34
C VAL A 80 1.57 -1.89 6.11
N GLY A 81 2.50 -2.17 5.21
CA GLY A 81 2.85 -3.54 4.82
C GLY A 81 3.33 -4.37 6.00
N ARG A 82 4.16 -3.79 6.89
CA ARG A 82 4.68 -4.48 8.08
C ARG A 82 3.59 -4.73 9.12
N ARG A 83 2.84 -3.69 9.49
CA ARG A 83 1.80 -3.76 10.53
C ARG A 83 0.69 -4.72 10.13
N TYR A 84 0.24 -4.63 8.88
CA TYR A 84 -0.84 -5.46 8.37
C TYR A 84 -0.44 -6.92 8.23
N ALA A 85 0.75 -7.21 7.67
CA ALA A 85 1.23 -8.59 7.55
C ALA A 85 1.37 -9.27 8.92
N GLN A 86 1.87 -8.55 9.93
CA GLN A 86 1.97 -9.09 11.29
C GLN A 86 0.59 -9.40 11.88
N PHE A 87 -0.38 -8.48 11.73
CA PHE A 87 -1.75 -8.70 12.17
C PHE A 87 -2.36 -9.92 11.48
N PHE A 88 -2.33 -9.97 10.15
CA PHE A 88 -2.93 -11.05 9.37
C PHE A 88 -2.30 -12.41 9.71
N ASN A 89 -0.97 -12.49 9.77
CA ASN A 89 -0.27 -13.72 10.11
C ASN A 89 -0.66 -14.24 11.51
N ARG A 90 -0.78 -13.34 12.49
CA ARG A 90 -1.23 -13.72 13.84
C ARG A 90 -2.69 -14.18 13.85
N THR A 91 -3.59 -13.45 13.18
CA THR A 91 -5.03 -13.73 13.14
C THR A 91 -5.34 -15.07 12.46
N TYR A 92 -4.58 -15.42 11.43
CA TYR A 92 -4.81 -16.62 10.61
C TYR A 92 -3.79 -17.74 10.84
N HIS A 93 -2.97 -17.65 11.90
CA HIS A 93 -1.91 -18.62 12.22
C HIS A 93 -0.98 -18.93 11.03
N ARG A 94 -0.67 -17.91 10.21
CA ARG A 94 0.23 -18.01 9.06
C ARG A 94 1.64 -17.56 9.44
N SER A 95 2.62 -17.99 8.66
CA SER A 95 3.99 -17.50 8.68
C SER A 95 4.45 -17.11 7.27
N GLY A 96 5.55 -16.36 7.18
CA GLY A 96 6.09 -15.90 5.90
C GLY A 96 5.50 -14.58 5.38
N SER A 97 5.78 -14.27 4.12
CA SER A 97 5.37 -13.02 3.48
C SER A 97 3.88 -13.06 3.11
N LEU A 98 3.14 -12.03 3.52
CA LEU A 98 1.78 -11.80 3.01
C LEU A 98 1.79 -11.21 1.60
N TRP A 99 2.81 -10.40 1.28
CA TRP A 99 2.88 -9.63 0.04
C TRP A 99 3.73 -10.33 -1.01
N GLU A 100 3.36 -10.19 -2.28
CA GLU A 100 4.12 -10.71 -3.42
C GLU A 100 5.49 -10.02 -3.58
N GLY A 101 5.64 -8.83 -3.00
CA GLY A 101 6.86 -8.05 -3.01
C GLY A 101 6.58 -6.58 -2.76
N ARG A 102 7.40 -5.71 -3.37
CA ARG A 102 7.15 -4.26 -3.32
C ARG A 102 5.91 -3.91 -4.14
N TYR A 103 5.12 -2.95 -3.68
CA TYR A 103 4.03 -2.34 -4.45
C TYR A 103 4.50 -1.79 -5.80
N LYS A 104 3.67 -1.75 -6.83
CA LYS A 104 3.92 -1.02 -8.07
C LYS A 104 3.37 0.40 -7.95
N SER A 105 4.00 1.37 -8.60
CA SER A 105 3.51 2.75 -8.65
C SER A 105 3.73 3.31 -10.06
N ALA A 106 2.75 4.06 -10.56
CA ALA A 106 2.82 4.80 -11.81
C ALA A 106 2.19 6.18 -11.61
N PHE A 107 2.64 7.20 -12.34
CA PHE A 107 1.98 8.50 -12.32
C PHE A 107 0.55 8.37 -12.82
N ALA A 108 -0.39 9.01 -12.12
CA ALA A 108 -1.71 9.18 -12.67
C ALA A 108 -1.59 10.20 -13.81
N ALA A 109 -1.78 9.75 -15.06
CA ALA A 109 -1.85 10.66 -16.19
C ALA A 109 -3.15 11.46 -16.08
N SER A 110 -3.06 12.79 -16.08
CA SER A 110 -4.22 13.62 -16.42
C SER A 110 -4.55 13.32 -17.88
N HIS A 111 -5.71 12.72 -18.13
CA HIS A 111 -6.32 12.87 -19.45
C HIS A 111 -6.79 14.32 -19.49
N GLY A 112 -6.00 15.18 -20.13
CA GLY A 112 -6.47 16.52 -20.48
C GLY A 112 -7.57 16.36 -21.51
N GLU A 113 -8.76 16.84 -21.17
CA GLU A 113 -9.68 17.40 -22.15
C GLU A 113 -9.45 18.91 -22.24
#